data_AF-A0A4R1LCR0-F1
#
_entry.id   AF-A0A4R1LCR0-F1
#
_cell.length_a   1.000
_cell.length_b   1.000
_cell.length_c   1.000
_cell.angle_alpha   90.00
_cell.angle_beta   90.00
_cell.angle_gamma   90.00
#
_symmetry.space_group_name_H-M   'P 1'
#
loop_
_entity.id
_entity.type
_entity.pdbx_description
1 polymer ?
#
loop_
_entity_poly.entity_id
_entity_poly.type
_entity_poly.pdbx_seq_one_letter_code
_entity_poly.pdbx_strand_id
1 'polypeptide(L)'
;MTARQPERPNGKIMTCAEFQEMLPDLFESGKNPSEEEHVKTCANCAALVRDLEYIASQAKLLLPIHDPAPAVWDNIQSALRREPDNGRP
;
A
#
# COMPACT_ATOMS: atom_id res chain seq x y z
N MET A 1 -5.85 14.45 19.36
CA MET A 1 -6.74 13.77 18.39
C MET A 1 -6.06 12.47 18.01
N THR A 2 -6.24 11.43 18.82
CA THR A 2 -5.58 10.12 18.62
C THR A 2 -6.46 9.27 17.71
N ALA A 3 -5.93 8.85 16.56
CA ALA A 3 -6.56 7.85 15.72
C ALA A 3 -6.72 6.57 16.54
N ARG A 4 -7.97 6.16 16.76
CA ARG A 4 -8.29 4.89 17.42
C ARG A 4 -7.93 3.77 16.46
N GLN A 5 -6.95 2.97 16.82
CA GLN A 5 -6.70 1.67 16.21
C GLN A 5 -7.96 0.79 16.38
N PRO A 6 -8.45 0.09 15.35
CA PRO A 6 -9.44 -0.95 15.55
C PRO A 6 -8.72 -2.17 16.15
N GLU A 7 -8.83 -2.32 17.46
CA GLU A 7 -8.46 -3.52 18.19
C GLU A 7 -9.28 -4.70 17.62
N ARG A 8 -8.61 -5.73 17.07
CA ARG A 8 -9.27 -6.90 16.47
C ARG A 8 -9.82 -7.79 17.60
N PRO A 9 -11.15 -7.93 17.78
CA PRO A 9 -11.67 -8.84 18.79
C PRO A 9 -11.66 -10.27 18.24
N ASN A 10 -10.95 -11.10 18.96
CA ASN A 10 -11.00 -12.56 19.00
C ASN A 10 -12.30 -13.17 18.42
N GLY A 11 -12.19 -13.89 17.29
CA GLY A 11 -13.24 -14.80 16.79
C GLY A 11 -14.33 -14.22 15.89
N LYS A 12 -14.32 -12.92 15.54
CA LYS A 12 -15.29 -12.35 14.61
C LYS A 12 -14.81 -12.51 13.16
N ILE A 13 -15.56 -13.23 12.32
CA ILE A 13 -15.33 -13.27 10.87
C ILE A 13 -15.56 -11.85 10.35
N MET A 14 -14.52 -11.26 9.75
CA MET A 14 -14.58 -9.95 9.15
C MET A 14 -15.61 -9.92 8.01
N THR A 15 -16.50 -8.93 8.01
CA THR A 15 -17.46 -8.72 6.94
C THR A 15 -16.83 -8.00 5.74
N CYS A 16 -17.45 -8.12 4.55
CA CYS A 16 -16.97 -7.40 3.36
C CYS A 16 -16.97 -5.88 3.57
N ALA A 17 -17.97 -5.34 4.27
CA ALA A 17 -18.08 -3.92 4.56
C ALA A 17 -16.95 -3.43 5.47
N GLU A 18 -16.72 -4.13 6.60
CA GLU A 18 -15.59 -3.83 7.49
C GLU A 18 -14.25 -3.91 6.73
N PHE A 19 -14.10 -4.86 5.80
CA PHE A 19 -12.88 -4.96 4.99
C PHE A 19 -12.70 -3.79 4.03
N GLN A 20 -13.77 -3.42 3.31
CA GLN A 20 -13.73 -2.32 2.35
C GLN A 20 -13.50 -0.97 3.03
N GLU A 21 -13.97 -0.77 4.25
CA GLU A 21 -13.69 0.46 5.03
C GLU A 21 -12.20 0.62 5.37
N MET A 22 -11.46 -0.47 5.54
CA MET A 22 -10.02 -0.43 5.84
C MET A 22 -9.12 -0.43 4.59
N LEU A 23 -9.70 -0.66 3.39
CA LEU A 23 -8.91 -0.72 2.15
C LEU A 23 -8.08 0.54 1.88
N PRO A 24 -8.59 1.78 2.05
CA PRO A 24 -7.79 2.99 1.82
C PRO A 24 -6.50 3.00 2.66
N ASP A 25 -6.62 2.73 3.96
CA ASP A 25 -5.47 2.71 4.88
C ASP A 25 -4.45 1.60 4.53
N LEU A 26 -4.93 0.45 4.05
CA LEU A 26 -4.06 -0.65 3.59
C LEU A 26 -3.24 -0.22 2.36
N PHE A 27 -3.86 0.43 1.39
CA PHE A 27 -3.16 0.95 0.22
C PHE A 27 -2.21 2.11 0.56
N GLU A 28 -2.60 3.03 1.44
CA GLU A 28 -1.76 4.16 1.87
C GLU A 28 -0.53 3.71 2.68
N SER A 29 -0.68 2.69 3.52
CA SER A 29 0.42 2.14 4.31
C SER A 29 1.41 1.29 3.50
N GLY A 30 1.14 1.03 2.22
CA GLY A 30 1.94 0.17 1.36
C GLY A 30 1.86 -1.32 1.71
N LYS A 31 0.89 -1.72 2.54
CA LYS A 31 0.59 -3.12 2.81
C LYS A 31 -0.09 -3.75 1.60
N ASN A 32 0.12 -5.05 1.41
CA ASN A 32 -0.54 -5.80 0.34
C ASN A 32 -1.95 -6.25 0.81
N PRO A 33 -3.05 -5.69 0.28
CA PRO A 33 -4.40 -6.08 0.71
C PRO A 33 -4.71 -7.55 0.38
N SER A 34 -4.03 -8.13 -0.61
CA SER A 34 -4.18 -9.53 -0.99
C SER A 34 -3.71 -10.53 0.09
N GLU A 35 -2.93 -10.07 1.08
CA GLU A 35 -2.46 -10.90 2.19
C GLU A 35 -3.46 -10.99 3.35
N GLU A 36 -4.48 -10.13 3.37
CA GLU A 36 -5.50 -10.15 4.42
C GLU A 36 -6.33 -11.43 4.37
N GLU A 37 -6.62 -11.99 5.54
CA GLU A 37 -7.31 -13.29 5.67
C GLU A 37 -8.71 -13.28 5.02
N HIS A 38 -9.39 -12.13 5.08
CA HIS A 38 -10.69 -11.96 4.43
C HIS A 38 -10.59 -12.14 2.91
N VAL A 39 -9.54 -11.61 2.27
CA VAL A 39 -9.37 -11.70 0.81
C VAL A 39 -9.10 -13.14 0.36
N LYS A 40 -8.35 -13.91 1.16
CA LYS A 40 -8.06 -15.32 0.87
C LYS A 40 -9.31 -16.19 0.87
N THR A 41 -10.35 -15.79 1.60
CA THR A 41 -11.57 -16.58 1.82
C THR A 41 -12.81 -15.99 1.14
N CYS A 42 -12.78 -14.73 0.71
CA CYS A 42 -13.89 -14.02 0.06
C CYS A 42 -13.59 -13.70 -1.40
N ALA A 43 -14.20 -14.44 -2.33
CA ALA A 43 -14.01 -14.26 -3.76
C ALA A 43 -14.40 -12.85 -4.27
N ASN A 44 -15.42 -12.23 -3.67
CA ASN A 44 -15.86 -10.88 -4.05
C ASN A 44 -14.80 -9.83 -3.69
N CYS A 45 -14.24 -9.91 -2.49
CA CYS A 45 -13.20 -8.99 -2.05
C CYS A 45 -11.87 -9.24 -2.77
N ALA A 46 -11.56 -10.50 -3.12
CA ALA A 46 -10.42 -10.81 -3.99
C ALA A 46 -10.55 -10.21 -5.39
N ALA A 47 -11.74 -10.30 -6.00
CA ALA A 47 -12.02 -9.66 -7.28
C ALA A 47 -11.88 -8.13 -7.17
N LEU A 48 -12.46 -7.52 -6.12
CA LEU A 48 -12.36 -6.08 -5.89
C LEU A 48 -10.91 -5.61 -5.74
N VAL A 49 -10.09 -6.28 -4.92
CA VAL A 49 -8.67 -5.92 -4.74
C VAL A 49 -7.92 -5.99 -6.06
N ARG A 50 -8.11 -7.06 -6.84
CA ARG A 50 -7.50 -7.21 -8.17
C ARG A 50 -7.92 -6.07 -9.11
N ASP A 51 -9.20 -5.68 -9.10
CA ASP A 51 -9.69 -4.60 -9.95
C ASP A 51 -9.08 -3.25 -9.55
N LEU A 52 -8.95 -2.98 -8.25
CA LEU A 52 -8.30 -1.77 -7.73
C LEU A 52 -6.80 -1.72 -8.07
N GLU A 53 -6.09 -2.84 -7.92
CA GLU A 53 -4.68 -2.97 -8.32
C GLU A 53 -4.51 -2.77 -9.83
N TYR A 54 -5.43 -3.33 -10.64
CA TYR A 54 -5.45 -3.13 -12.07
C TYR A 54 -5.65 -1.66 -12.43
N ILE A 55 -6.64 -0.98 -11.84
CA ILE A 55 -6.88 0.46 -12.03
C ILE A 55 -5.61 1.26 -11.68
N ALA A 56 -4.99 0.98 -10.53
CA ALA A 56 -3.75 1.65 -10.12
C ALA A 56 -2.60 1.41 -11.11
N SER A 57 -2.48 0.19 -11.66
CA SER A 57 -1.48 -0.11 -12.69
C SER A 57 -1.71 0.68 -13.98
N GLN A 58 -2.97 0.79 -14.41
CA GLN A 58 -3.33 1.51 -15.64
C GLN A 58 -3.18 3.02 -15.45
N ALA A 59 -3.57 3.55 -14.29
CA ALA A 59 -3.42 4.97 -13.96
C ALA A 59 -1.96 5.43 -14.07
N LYS A 60 -0.99 4.60 -13.65
CA LYS A 60 0.45 4.91 -13.79
C LYS A 60 0.89 5.13 -15.25
N LEU A 61 0.23 4.48 -16.22
CA LEU A 61 0.52 4.67 -17.64
C LEU A 61 -0.04 5.97 -18.20
N LEU A 62 -1.06 6.54 -17.54
CA LEU A 62 -1.72 7.77 -17.94
C LEU A 62 -1.08 9.01 -17.30
N LEU A 63 -0.27 8.83 -16.26
CA LEU A 63 0.40 9.96 -15.61
C LEU A 63 1.49 10.53 -16.52
N PRO A 64 1.52 11.86 -16.72
CA PRO A 64 2.62 12.50 -17.43
C PRO A 64 3.94 12.21 -16.70
N ILE A 65 4.96 11.81 -17.47
CA ILE A 65 6.31 11.63 -16.93
C ILE A 65 6.88 13.03 -16.67
N HIS A 66 6.83 13.46 -15.41
CA HIS A 66 7.54 14.65 -14.97
C HIS A 66 8.95 14.25 -14.55
N ASP A 67 9.97 14.73 -15.27
CA ASP A 67 11.35 14.63 -14.81
C ASP A 67 11.55 15.63 -13.66
N PRO A 68 11.89 15.18 -12.44
CA PRO A 68 12.17 16.11 -11.36
C PRO A 68 13.42 16.94 -11.69
N ALA A 69 13.52 18.13 -11.09
CA ALA A 69 14.65 19.02 -11.34
C ALA A 69 16.00 18.32 -10.98
N PRO A 70 17.11 18.60 -11.70
CA PRO A 70 18.42 17.97 -11.45
C PRO A 70 18.88 17.99 -9.98
N ALA A 71 18.57 19.07 -9.26
CA ALA A 71 18.90 19.22 -7.85
C ALA A 71 18.27 18.11 -6.96
N VAL A 72 17.11 17.58 -7.33
CA VAL A 72 16.47 16.45 -6.61
C VAL A 72 17.34 15.20 -6.76
N TRP A 73 17.84 14.93 -7.97
CA TRP A 73 18.72 13.79 -8.23
C TRP A 73 20.06 13.93 -7.51
N ASP A 74 20.66 15.12 -7.53
CA ASP A 74 21.91 15.40 -6.80
C ASP A 74 21.75 15.16 -5.30
N ASN A 75 20.62 15.57 -4.73
CA ASN A 75 20.29 15.37 -3.32
C ASN A 75 20.10 13.89 -2.99
N ILE A 76 19.36 13.14 -3.80
CA ILE A 76 19.17 11.68 -3.63
C ILE A 76 20.53 10.98 -3.70
N GLN A 77 21.35 11.30 -4.69
CA GLN A 77 22.68 10.71 -4.87
C GLN A 77 23.60 11.05 -3.68
N SER A 78 23.54 12.27 -3.17
CA SER A 78 24.29 12.65 -1.97
C SER A 78 23.78 11.95 -0.71
N ALA A 79 22.47 11.69 -0.60
CA ALA A 79 21.90 10.96 0.53
C ALA A 79 22.36 9.50 0.53
N LEU A 80 22.27 8.81 -0.61
CA LEU A 80 22.71 7.42 -0.76
C LEU A 80 24.20 7.23 -0.45
N ARG A 81 25.07 8.18 -0.82
CA ARG A 81 26.50 8.14 -0.46
C ARG A 81 26.78 8.29 1.04
N ARG A 82 25.83 8.87 1.78
CA ARG A 82 25.95 9.11 3.24
C ARG A 82 25.28 8.02 4.06
N GLU A 83 24.45 7.18 3.43
CA GLU A 83 23.96 5.98 4.10
C GLU A 83 25.15 5.07 4.39
N PRO A 84 25.36 4.65 5.65
CA PRO A 84 26.31 3.59 5.93
C PRO A 84 25.89 2.37 5.12
N ASP A 85 26.86 1.65 4.55
CA ASP A 85 26.63 0.34 3.96
C ASP A 85 26.03 -0.54 5.05
N ASN A 86 24.69 -0.62 5.09
CA ASN A 86 23.96 -1.56 5.91
C ASN A 86 24.05 -2.92 5.21
N GLY A 87 25.30 -3.35 4.99
CA GLY A 87 25.68 -4.68 4.58
C GLY A 87 25.15 -5.63 5.63
N ARG A 88 23.96 -6.15 5.38
CA ARG A 88 23.47 -7.32 6.07
C ARG A 88 24.39 -8.49 5.66
N PRO A 89 24.96 -9.26 6.60
CA PRO A 89 25.54 -10.55 6.25
C PRO A 89 24.49 -11.50 5.65
#